data_AF-A0A1V2ACA0-F1
#
_entry.id   AF-A0A1V2ACA0-F1
#
_cell.length_a   1.000
_cell.length_b   1.000
_cell.length_c   1.000
_cell.angle_alpha   90.00
_cell.angle_beta   90.00
_cell.angle_gamma   90.00
#
_symmetry.space_group_name_H-M   'P 1'
#
loop_
_entity.id
_entity.type
_entity.pdbx_description
1 polymer ?
#
loop_
_entity_poly.entity_id
_entity_poly.type
_entity_poly.pdbx_seq_one_letter_code
_entity_poly.pdbx_strand_id
1 'polypeptide(L)' 'MIKQRDSEDLIHLYFRNKTVAIIGYDEQGYQHAKKLREMNAEVLVVLREGTEDVHWKKEGFEVISVWEAVDRAHILQVW' A
#
# COMPACT_ATOMS: atom_id res chain seq x y z
N MET A 1 -9.13 10.92 32.69
CA MET A 1 -9.82 11.20 31.41
C MET A 1 -8.94 10.67 30.28
N ILE A 2 -9.32 9.56 29.67
CA ILE A 2 -8.67 9.07 28.44
C ILE A 2 -9.25 9.89 27.30
N LYS A 3 -8.42 10.67 26.59
CA LYS A 3 -8.85 11.34 25.36
C LYS A 3 -9.23 10.25 24.36
N GLN A 4 -10.50 10.22 23.97
CA GLN A 4 -10.95 9.41 22.84
C GLN A 4 -10.23 10.00 21.60
N ARG A 5 -9.26 9.26 21.04
CA ARG A 5 -8.65 9.63 19.76
C ARG A 5 -9.63 9.23 18.65
N ASP A 6 -9.80 10.09 17.66
CA ASP A 6 -10.60 9.76 16.49
C ASP A 6 -10.02 8.53 15.79
N SER A 7 -10.89 7.68 15.26
CA SER A 7 -10.50 6.43 14.61
C SER A 7 -9.59 6.66 13.41
N GLU A 8 -9.75 7.78 12.71
CA GLU A 8 -8.93 8.15 11.57
C GLU A 8 -7.48 8.44 11.98
N ASP A 9 -7.28 9.21 13.06
CA ASP A 9 -5.95 9.47 13.61
C ASP A 9 -5.22 8.17 13.99
N LEU A 10 -5.94 7.20 14.55
CA LEU A 10 -5.39 5.90 14.91
C LEU A 10 -4.96 5.10 13.67
N ILE A 11 -5.75 5.15 12.59
CA ILE A 11 -5.41 4.52 11.31
C ILE A 11 -4.15 5.16 10.71
N HIS A 12 -4.10 6.49 10.65
CA HIS A 12 -2.93 7.23 10.16
C HIS A 12 -1.66 6.88 10.95
N LEU A 13 -1.76 6.83 12.29
CA LEU A 13 -0.64 6.46 13.14
C LEU A 13 -0.20 5.02 12.93
N TYR A 14 -1.14 4.11 12.66
CA TYR A 14 -0.84 2.70 12.44
C TYR A 14 -0.03 2.48 11.15
N PHE A 15 -0.40 3.14 10.05
CA PHE A 15 0.26 2.92 8.75
C PHE A 15 1.55 3.72 8.55
N ARG A 16 1.77 4.80 9.33
CA ARG A 16 2.98 5.62 9.23
C ARG A 16 4.25 4.77 9.35
N ASN A 17 5.18 4.97 8.41
CA ASN A 17 6.46 4.26 8.32
C ASN A 17 6.35 2.74 8.18
N LYS A 18 5.16 2.20 7.90
CA LYS A 18 5.01 0.79 7.52
C LYS A 18 5.15 0.66 6.01
N THR A 19 5.76 -0.43 5.62
CA THR A 19 5.77 -0.91 4.23
C THR A 19 4.56 -1.81 4.01
N VAL A 20 3.70 -1.44 3.08
CA VAL A 20 2.48 -2.17 2.71
C VAL A 20 2.61 -2.63 1.27
N ALA A 21 2.45 -3.93 1.01
CA ALA A 21 2.32 -4.43 -0.35
C ALA A 21 0.84 -4.61 -0.72
N ILE A 22 0.46 -3.99 -1.83
CA ILE A 22 -0.85 -4.14 -2.47
C ILE A 22 -0.71 -5.24 -3.51
N ILE A 23 -1.40 -6.35 -3.30
CA ILE A 23 -1.41 -7.51 -4.20
C ILE A 23 -2.78 -7.57 -4.86
N GLY A 24 -2.82 -7.35 -6.17
CA GLY A 24 -4.08 -7.38 -6.91
C GLY A 24 -4.32 -6.10 -7.69
N TYR A 25 -5.15 -6.24 -8.72
CA TYR A 25 -5.39 -5.21 -9.72
C TYR A 25 -6.88 -4.89 -9.77
N ASP A 26 -7.22 -3.73 -9.21
CA ASP A 26 -8.41 -2.98 -9.56
C ASP A 26 -8.21 -1.49 -9.18
N GLU A 27 -9.20 -0.67 -9.52
CA GLU A 27 -9.23 0.75 -9.16
C GLU A 27 -9.24 0.95 -7.63
N GLN A 28 -9.81 0.02 -6.85
CA GLN A 28 -9.88 0.14 -5.39
C GLN A 28 -8.49 0.02 -4.77
N GLY A 29 -7.70 -0.96 -5.21
CA GLY A 29 -6.31 -1.13 -4.79
C GLY A 29 -5.46 0.10 -5.13
N TYR A 30 -5.67 0.70 -6.31
CA TYR A 30 -4.98 1.93 -6.71
C TYR A 30 -5.32 3.12 -5.80
N GLN A 31 -6.61 3.39 -5.57
CA GLN A 31 -7.02 4.47 -4.67
C GLN A 31 -6.56 4.22 -3.23
N HIS A 32 -6.57 2.97 -2.78
CA HIS A 32 -6.06 2.60 -1.47
C HIS A 32 -4.55 2.85 -1.35
N ALA A 33 -3.77 2.45 -2.36
CA ALA A 33 -2.33 2.68 -2.41
C ALA A 33 -1.97 4.17 -2.31
N LYS A 34 -2.73 5.05 -2.97
CA LYS A 34 -2.56 6.51 -2.86
C LYS A 34 -2.83 7.01 -1.44
N LYS A 35 -3.96 6.60 -0.84
CA LYS A 35 -4.29 6.99 0.52
C LYS A 35 -3.20 6.58 1.51
N LEU A 36 -2.66 5.37 1.38
CA LEU A 36 -1.56 4.89 2.22
C LEU A 36 -0.29 5.76 2.10
N ARG A 37 0.08 6.20 0.89
CA ARG A 37 1.21 7.13 0.69
C ARG A 37 0.97 8.47 1.37
N GLU A 38 -0.27 9.00 1.31
CA GLU A 38 -0.65 10.21 2.06
C GLU A 38 -0.50 10.03 3.58
N MET A 39 -0.64 8.81 4.09
CA MET A 39 -0.39 8.46 5.49
C MET A 39 1.10 8.28 5.84
N ASN A 40 2.01 8.48 4.89
CA ASN A 40 3.45 8.19 4.99
C ASN A 40 3.76 6.70 5.19
N ALA A 41 2.95 5.81 4.59
CA ALA A 41 3.36 4.43 4.38
C ALA A 41 4.23 4.32 3.13
N GLU A 42 5.20 3.40 3.15
CA GLU A 42 5.85 2.92 1.93
C GLU A 42 4.92 1.93 1.26
N VAL A 43 4.68 2.07 -0.05
CA VAL A 43 3.74 1.23 -0.78
C VAL A 43 4.45 0.51 -1.92
N LEU A 44 4.39 -0.82 -1.88
CA LEU A 44 4.87 -1.73 -2.90
C LEU A 44 3.68 -2.30 -3.65
N VAL A 45 3.83 -2.51 -4.95
CA VAL A 45 2.75 -3.02 -5.80
C VAL A 45 3.15 -4.37 -6.37
N VAL A 46 2.29 -5.37 -6.22
CA VAL A 46 2.45 -6.68 -6.81
C VAL A 46 1.35 -6.88 -7.84
N LEU A 47 1.73 -6.95 -9.11
CA LEU A 47 0.84 -7.22 -10.22
C LEU A 47 1.00 -8.66 -10.69
N ARG A 48 -0.07 -9.20 -11.28
CA ARG A 48 -0.01 -10.50 -11.95
C ARG A 48 0.91 -10.39 -13.17
N GLU A 49 1.64 -11.47 -13.46
CA GLU A 49 2.45 -11.54 -14.68
C GLU A 49 1.60 -11.26 -15.93
N GLY A 50 2.12 -10.40 -16.80
CA GLY A 50 1.41 -9.94 -18.01
C GLY A 50 0.45 -8.77 -17.79
N THR A 51 0.24 -8.29 -16.55
CA THR A 51 -0.49 -7.04 -16.30
C THR A 51 0.37 -5.84 -16.68
N GLU A 52 -0.24 -4.84 -17.34
CA GLU A 52 0.43 -3.60 -17.69
C GLU A 52 0.76 -2.78 -16.43
N ASP A 53 2.04 -2.44 -16.27
CA ASP A 53 2.58 -1.73 -15.09
C ASP A 53 2.93 -0.26 -15.37
N VAL A 54 2.75 0.18 -16.62
CA VAL A 54 3.17 1.51 -17.11
C VAL A 54 2.51 2.62 -16.30
N HIS A 55 1.22 2.48 -16.00
CA HIS A 55 0.49 3.48 -15.20
C HIS A 55 1.05 3.59 -13.78
N TRP A 56 1.27 2.46 -13.10
CA TRP A 56 1.81 2.41 -11.73
C TRP A 56 3.19 3.02 -11.63
N LYS A 57 4.08 2.67 -12.57
CA LYS A 57 5.43 3.23 -12.64
C LYS A 57 5.42 4.74 -12.90
N LYS A 58 4.52 5.23 -13.77
CA LYS A 58 4.34 6.67 -14.03
C LYS A 58 3.87 7.44 -12.79
N GLU A 59 3.03 6.85 -11.96
CA GLU A 59 2.58 7.39 -10.67
C GLU A 59 3.64 7.22 -9.55
N GLY A 60 4.80 6.66 -9.89
CA GLY A 60 5.93 6.49 -8.98
C GLY A 60 5.74 5.40 -7.95
N PHE A 61 4.91 4.39 -8.24
CA PHE A 61 4.86 3.16 -7.46
C PHE A 61 5.98 2.21 -7.87
N GLU A 62 6.52 1.51 -6.88
CA GLU A 62 7.47 0.42 -7.09
C GLU A 62 6.71 -0.88 -7.32
N VAL A 63 6.85 -1.45 -8.52
CA VAL A 63 6.23 -2.73 -8.89
C VAL A 63 7.25 -3.84 -8.72
N ILE A 64 6.94 -4.81 -7.85
CA ILE A 64 7.86 -5.86 -7.42
C ILE A 64 7.20 -7.25 -7.52
N SER A 65 8.02 -8.29 -7.35
CA SER A 65 7.53 -9.67 -7.27
C SER A 65 6.82 -9.94 -5.95
N VAL A 66 5.95 -10.96 -5.92
CA VAL A 66 5.30 -11.40 -4.67
C VAL A 66 6.33 -11.86 -3.63
N TRP A 67 7.44 -12.46 -4.08
CA TRP A 67 8.52 -12.91 -3.19
C TRP A 67 9.22 -11.75 -2.49
N GLU A 68 9.50 -10.69 -3.24
CA GLU A 68 10.09 -9.48 -2.71
C GLU A 68 9.13 -8.74 -1.77
N ALA A 69 7.82 -8.76 -2.08
CA ALA A 69 6.81 -8.19 -1.20
C ALA A 69 6.73 -8.92 0.15
N VAL A 70 6.82 -10.26 0.14
CA VAL A 70 6.83 -11.07 1.36
C VAL A 70 8.05 -10.75 2.24
N ASP A 71 9.20 -10.45 1.64
CA ASP A 71 10.43 -10.12 2.36
C ASP A 71 10.42 -8.69 2.94
N ARG A 72 9.90 -7.72 2.18
CA ARG A 72 9.99 -6.29 2.52
C ARG A 72 8.77 -5.75 3.27
N ALA A 73 7.58 -6.30 3.06
CA ALA A 73 6.36 -5.71 3.57
C ALA A 73 6.06 -6.10 5.02
N HIS A 74 5.64 -5.12 5.80
CA HIS A 74 5.07 -5.36 7.12
C HIS A 74 3.62 -5.88 7.02
N ILE A 75 2.92 -5.49 5.95
CA ILE A 75 1.51 -5.81 5.71
C ILE A 75 1.35 -6.19 4.24
N LEU A 76 0.74 -7.35 3.99
CA LEU A 76 0.27 -7.75 2.67
C LEU A 76 -1.24 -7.57 2.62
N GLN A 77 -1.75 -6.82 1.65
CA GLN A 77 -3.19 -6.65 1.42
C GLN A 77 -3.54 -7.19 0.04
N VAL A 78 -4.51 -8.09 0.01
CA VAL A 78 -5.03 -8.68 -1.23
C VAL A 78 -6.28 -7.92 -1.64
N TRP A 79 -6.25 -7.36 -2.85
CA TRP A 79 -7.32 -6.58 -3.47
C TRP A 79 -7.92 -7.34 -4.65
#